data_AF-A0A291IKA3-F1
#
_entry.id   AF-A0A291IKA3-F1
#
_cell.length_a   1.000
_cell.length_b   1.000
_cell.length_c   1.000
_cell.angle_alpha   90.00
_cell.angle_beta   90.00
_cell.angle_gamma   90.00
#
_symmetry.space_group_name_H-M   'P 1'
#
loop_
_entity.id
_entity.type
_entity.pdbx_description
1 polymer ?
#
loop_
_entity_poly.entity_id
_entity_poly.type
_entity_poly.pdbx_seq_one_letter_code
_entity_poly.pdbx_strand_id
1 'polypeptide(L)' 'MMKRGEIWIGNLNPPRGRLLKSCQVITAQRRHLDRDRIGEVPLATVTAEELAAVEKSLRGVMGLW' A
#
# COMPACT_ATOMS: atom_id res chain seq x y z
N MET A 1 -19.83 -0.47 -7.02
CA MET A 1 -19.92 -1.92 -7.27
C MET A 1 -18.57 -2.38 -7.79
N MET A 2 -17.83 -3.16 -7.01
CA MET A 2 -16.48 -3.65 -7.35
C MET A 2 -16.56 -4.74 -8.42
N LYS A 3 -15.80 -4.65 -9.51
CA LYS A 3 -15.66 -5.80 -10.40
C LYS A 3 -14.61 -6.76 -9.84
N ARG A 4 -14.92 -8.07 -9.84
CA ARG A 4 -13.92 -9.12 -9.62
C ARG A 4 -12.75 -8.88 -10.60
N GLY A 5 -11.57 -8.57 -10.07
CA GLY A 5 -10.37 -8.26 -10.86
C GLY A 5 -9.93 -6.79 -10.81
N GLU A 6 -10.78 -5.86 -10.34
CA GLU A 6 -10.38 -4.47 -10.08
C GLU A 6 -9.67 -4.39 -8.71
N ILE A 7 -8.39 -4.76 -8.67
CA ILE A 7 -7.53 -4.44 -7.54
C ILE A 7 -7.38 -2.91 -7.55
N TRP A 8 -7.88 -2.21 -6.52
CA TRP A 8 -7.48 -0.82 -6.29
C TRP A 8 -6.01 -0.84 -5.87
N ILE A 9 -5.13 -0.72 -6.86
CA ILE A 9 -3.69 -0.65 -6.69
C ILE A 9 -3.36 0.75 -6.17
N GLY A 10 -2.91 0.84 -4.91
CA GLY A 10 -2.23 2.04 -4.43
C GLY A 10 -0.90 2.15 -5.18
N ASN A 11 -0.90 2.85 -6.31
CA ASN A 11 0.28 3.05 -7.14
C ASN A 11 1.20 4.08 -6.45
N LEU A 12 2.43 3.68 -6.14
CA LEU A 12 3.48 4.57 -5.66
C LEU A 12 4.29 5.03 -6.87
N ASN A 13 3.74 6.03 -7.58
CA ASN A 13 4.30 6.57 -8.82
C ASN A 13 4.34 8.10 -8.79
N PRO A 14 5.44 8.75 -9.22
CA PRO A 14 6.70 8.15 -9.69
C PRO A 14 7.52 7.51 -8.54
N PRO A 15 8.58 6.74 -8.86
CA PRO A 15 9.52 6.24 -7.85
C PRO A 15 10.09 7.41 -7.05
N ARG A 16 10.19 7.26 -5.72
CA ARG A 16 10.70 8.29 -4.81
C ARG A 16 11.48 7.67 -3.65
N GLY A 17 12.30 8.49 -3.00
CA GLY A 17 13.19 8.01 -1.94
C GLY A 17 14.21 7.01 -2.50
N ARG A 18 14.20 5.78 -1.97
CA ARG A 18 15.08 4.67 -2.36
C ARG A 18 14.37 3.61 -3.22
N LEU A 19 13.15 3.89 -3.69
CA LEU A 19 12.47 3.02 -4.65
C LEU A 19 13.13 3.15 -6.01
N LEU A 20 13.62 2.02 -6.54
CA LEU A 20 14.31 1.98 -7.84
C LEU A 20 13.34 1.98 -9.03
N LYS A 21 12.06 1.65 -8.81
CA LYS A 21 11.03 1.47 -9.85
C LYS A 21 9.65 1.81 -9.31
N SER A 22 8.70 1.97 -10.23
CA SER A 22 7.28 2.10 -9.95
C SER A 22 6.80 0.92 -9.11
N CYS A 23 6.07 1.20 -8.04
CA CYS A 23 5.71 0.21 -7.03
C CYS A 23 4.21 0.26 -6.70
N GLN A 24 3.73 -0.79 -6.04
CA GLN A 24 2.33 -0.96 -5.66
C GLN A 24 2.17 -1.50 -4.25
N VAL A 25 1.09 -1.12 -3.58
CA VAL A 25 0.67 -1.69 -2.29
C VAL A 25 -0.38 -2.77 -2.51
N ILE A 26 -0.10 -4.00 -2.07
CA ILE A 26 -1.04 -5.14 -2.14
C ILE A 26 -1.79 -5.28 -0.82
N THR A 27 -2.96 -4.65 -0.73
CA THR A 27 -3.78 -4.65 0.48
C THR A 27 -4.35 -6.03 0.84
N ALA A 28 -4.31 -7.03 -0.06
CA ALA A 28 -4.72 -8.40 0.25
C ALA A 28 -3.64 -9.22 0.97
N GLN A 29 -2.36 -8.84 0.87
CA GLN A 29 -1.22 -9.58 1.41
C GLN A 29 -0.65 -8.90 2.66
N ARG A 30 -1.49 -8.72 3.68
CA ARG A 30 -1.08 -8.13 4.96
C ARG A 30 -0.31 -9.15 5.80
N ARG A 31 0.63 -8.66 6.60
CA ARG A 31 1.35 -9.46 7.59
C ARG A 31 1.58 -8.62 8.84
N HIS A 32 1.45 -9.25 10.00
CA HIS A 32 1.94 -8.68 11.25
C HIS A 32 3.44 -8.93 11.35
N LEU A 33 4.21 -7.90 11.67
CA LEU A 33 5.67 -7.95 11.67
C LEU A 33 6.21 -7.29 12.94
N ASP A 34 7.17 -7.95 13.59
CA ASP A 34 7.89 -7.39 14.74
C ASP A 34 8.74 -6.19 14.32
N ARG A 35 8.98 -5.26 15.25
CA ARG A 35 9.66 -3.99 14.94
C ARG A 35 11.11 -4.19 14.51
N ASP A 36 11.79 -5.18 15.07
CA ASP A 36 13.17 -5.55 14.75
C ASP A 36 13.35 -6.15 13.34
N ARG A 37 12.24 -6.53 12.68
CA ARG A 37 12.21 -6.98 11.29
C ARG A 37 12.07 -5.83 10.28
N ILE A 38 11.81 -4.60 10.75
CA ILE A 38 11.76 -3.41 9.91
C ILE A 38 13.19 -2.86 9.82
N GLY A 39 13.69 -2.67 8.59
CA GLY A 39 15.02 -2.11 8.37
C GLY A 39 15.18 -0.72 8.99
N GLU A 40 16.42 -0.32 9.28
CA GLU A 40 16.72 0.88 10.07
C GLU A 40 16.21 2.19 9.45
N VAL A 41 16.06 2.25 8.12
CA VAL A 41 15.74 3.49 7.42
C VAL A 41 14.60 3.28 6.42
N PRO A 42 13.61 4.18 6.34
CA PRO A 42 12.50 4.08 5.39
C PRO A 42 12.98 4.01 3.92
N LEU A 43 12.26 3.23 3.11
CA LEU A 43 12.47 3.20 1.66
C LEU A 43 11.86 4.44 0.97
N ALA A 44 10.66 4.83 1.38
CA ALA A 44 9.95 6.00 0.88
C ALA A 44 8.87 6.43 1.89
N THR A 45 8.44 7.69 1.78
CA THR A 45 7.26 8.21 2.48
C THR A 45 6.11 8.32 1.47
N VAL A 46 4.93 7.81 1.83
CA VAL A 46 3.71 7.93 1.00
C VAL A 46 3.00 9.25 1.27
N THR A 47 2.34 9.81 0.27
CA THR A 47 1.50 11.01 0.44
C THR A 47 0.20 10.66 1.16
N ALA A 48 -0.50 11.69 1.65
CA ALA A 48 -1.79 11.51 2.30
C ALA A 48 -2.83 10.92 1.34
N GLU A 49 -2.80 11.32 0.07
CA GLU A 49 -3.70 10.84 -0.98
C GLU A 49 -3.45 9.37 -1.30
N GLU A 50 -2.18 8.97 -1.42
CA GLU A 50 -1.80 7.57 -1.63
C GLU A 50 -2.22 6.70 -0.44
N LEU A 51 -1.99 7.19 0.79
CA LEU A 51 -2.39 6.48 1.99
C LEU A 51 -3.92 6.34 2.11
N ALA A 52 -4.68 7.39 1.76
CA ALA A 52 -6.14 7.34 1.73
C ALA A 52 -6.67 6.32 0.70
N ALA A 53 -6.02 6.20 -0.46
CA ALA A 53 -6.36 5.18 -1.45
C ALA A 53 -6.08 3.75 -0.92
N VAL A 54 -4.95 3.57 -0.24
CA VAL A 54 -4.61 2.31 0.44
C VAL A 54 -5.64 1.96 1.52
N GLU A 55 -6.03 2.93 2.34
CA GLU A 55 -7.02 2.73 3.41
C GLU A 55 -8.39 2.33 2.84
N LYS A 56 -8.87 3.03 1.81
CA LYS A 56 -10.12 2.68 1.12
C LYS A 56 -10.10 1.25 0.58
N SER A 57 -9.00 0.86 -0.06
CA SER A 57 -8.80 -0.50 -0.57
C SER A 57 -8.74 -1.53 0.57
N LEU A 58 -8.03 -1.21 1.64
CA LEU A 58 -7.91 -2.05 2.84
C LEU A 58 -9.27 -2.32 3.49
N ARG A 59 -10.06 -1.28 3.72
CA ARG A 59 -11.43 -1.35 4.26
C ARG A 59 -12.31 -2.29 3.44
N GLY A 60 -12.30 -2.13 2.12
CA GLY A 60 -13.04 -3.00 1.21
C GLY A 60 -12.64 -4.48 1.31
N VAL A 61 -11.33 -4.79 1.36
CA VAL A 61 -10.84 -6.18 1.51
C VAL A 61 -11.10 -6.73 2.92
N MET A 62 -11.16 -5.88 3.94
CA MET A 62 -11.53 -6.29 5.31
C MET A 62 -13.04 -6.41 5.54
N GLY A 63 -13.88 -6.05 4.56
CA GLY A 63 -15.33 -6.04 4.72
C GLY A 63 -15.86 -4.90 5.60
N LEU A 64 -15.06 -3.86 5.80
CA LEU A 64 -15.41 -2.66 6.54
C LEU A 64 -15.92 -1.62 5.53
N TRP A 65 -17.24 -1.43 5.45
CA TRP A 65 -17.88 -0.51 4.51
C TRP A 65 -18.61 0.60 5.25
#